data_AF-D0SGG7-F1
#
_entry.id   AF-D0SGG7-F1
#
_cell.length_a   1.000
_cell.length_b   1.000
_cell.length_c   1.000
_cell.angle_alpha   90.00
_cell.angle_beta   90.00
_cell.angle_gamma   90.00
#
_symmetry.space_group_name_H-M   'P 1'
#
loop_
_entity.id
_entity.type
_entity.pdbx_description
1 polymer ?
#
loop_
_entity_poly.entity_id
_entity_poly.type
_entity_poly.pdbx_seq_one_letter_code
_entity_poly.pdbx_strand_id
1 'polypeptide(L)'
;MSEFLSEYFEALERLKQGKPIRISASTKITNDSVALEAGRNKGAIKKSRIIFSDLIVAIEIAAKEQKDLSVDQRKIFKLQEEVKNIRKDLENALGRELSLLYENYQLKKQLNTFTELDIIPIRGADSEKL
;
A
#
# COMPACT_ATOMS: atom_id res chain seq x y z
N MET A 1 -38.02 -17.97 -3.11
CA MET A 1 -36.61 -18.32 -3.41
C MET A 1 -36.19 -19.38 -2.42
N SER A 2 -35.56 -20.47 -2.86
CA SER A 2 -35.17 -21.56 -1.96
C SER A 2 -34.08 -21.07 -1.00
N GLU A 3 -34.27 -21.29 0.31
CA GLU A 3 -33.31 -20.86 1.36
C GLU A 3 -31.88 -21.31 1.04
N PHE A 4 -31.74 -22.49 0.45
CA PHE A 4 -30.49 -23.06 -0.03
C PHE A 4 -29.73 -22.21 -1.07
N LEU A 5 -30.44 -21.56 -2.00
CA LEU A 5 -29.78 -20.70 -2.99
C LEU A 5 -29.29 -19.40 -2.34
N SER A 6 -30.06 -18.89 -1.37
CA SER A 6 -29.66 -17.72 -0.57
C SER A 6 -28.38 -17.99 0.22
N GLU A 7 -28.24 -19.18 0.82
CA GLU A 7 -27.02 -19.59 1.54
C GLU A 7 -25.77 -19.51 0.65
N TYR A 8 -25.86 -19.89 -0.63
CA TYR A 8 -24.72 -19.80 -1.55
C TYR A 8 -24.39 -18.36 -1.97
N PHE A 9 -25.41 -17.54 -2.21
CA PHE A 9 -25.17 -16.12 -2.50
C PHE A 9 -24.55 -15.41 -1.31
N GLU A 10 -25.00 -15.71 -0.09
CA GLU A 10 -24.40 -15.17 1.13
C GLU A 10 -22.96 -15.64 1.30
N ALA A 11 -22.68 -16.93 1.03
CA ALA A 11 -21.31 -17.46 1.03
C ALA A 11 -20.41 -16.76 -0.01
N LEU A 12 -20.93 -16.48 -1.21
CA LEU A 12 -20.22 -15.73 -2.25
C LEU A 12 -19.90 -14.31 -1.78
N GLU A 13 -20.84 -13.61 -1.17
CA GLU A 13 -20.63 -12.25 -0.63
C GLU A 13 -19.57 -12.24 0.48
N ARG A 14 -19.57 -13.22 1.39
CA ARG A 14 -18.53 -13.35 2.42
C ARG A 14 -17.14 -13.54 1.81
N LEU A 15 -17.03 -14.35 0.75
CA LEU A 15 -15.78 -14.57 0.03
C LEU A 15 -15.31 -13.30 -0.70
N LYS A 16 -16.23 -12.55 -1.33
CA LYS A 16 -15.91 -11.24 -1.95
C LYS A 16 -15.38 -10.23 -0.93
N GLN A 17 -15.94 -10.21 0.27
CA GLN A 17 -15.52 -9.32 1.35
C GLN A 17 -14.25 -9.78 2.08
N GLY A 18 -13.69 -10.96 1.73
CA GLY A 18 -12.52 -11.52 2.39
C GLY A 18 -12.77 -11.98 3.83
N LYS A 19 -14.03 -12.25 4.20
CA LYS A 19 -14.44 -12.69 5.54
C LYS A 19 -15.11 -14.08 5.51
N PRO A 20 -14.43 -15.13 5.00
CA PRO A 20 -14.98 -16.48 5.05
C PRO A 20 -15.04 -16.99 6.50
N ILE A 21 -16.02 -17.86 6.75
CA ILE A 21 -16.31 -18.50 8.04
C ILE A 21 -15.72 -19.91 8.07
N ARG A 22 -15.81 -20.65 6.96
CA ARG A 22 -15.47 -22.09 6.92
C ARG A 22 -14.17 -22.40 6.17
N ILE A 23 -13.66 -21.45 5.39
CA ILE A 23 -12.43 -21.60 4.59
C ILE A 23 -11.46 -20.45 4.88
N SER A 24 -10.19 -20.58 4.48
CA SER A 24 -9.20 -19.50 4.62
C SER A 24 -9.52 -18.31 3.71
N ALA A 25 -9.25 -17.10 4.20
CA ALA A 25 -9.43 -15.82 3.49
C ALA A 25 -8.64 -15.71 2.18
N SER A 26 -7.58 -16.50 1.99
CA SER A 26 -6.76 -16.54 0.78
C SER A 26 -7.29 -17.48 -0.31
N THR A 27 -8.44 -18.13 -0.10
CA THR A 27 -8.97 -19.10 -1.05
C THR A 27 -9.48 -18.43 -2.32
N LYS A 28 -9.19 -19.04 -3.48
CA LYS A 28 -9.71 -18.58 -4.77
C LYS A 28 -11.21 -18.80 -4.86
N ILE A 29 -11.94 -17.78 -5.30
CA ILE A 29 -13.38 -17.87 -5.56
C ILE A 29 -13.62 -18.84 -6.72
N THR A 30 -14.28 -19.94 -6.41
CA THR A 30 -14.62 -21.06 -7.29
C THR A 30 -15.91 -21.72 -6.81
N ASN A 31 -16.59 -22.46 -7.69
CA ASN A 31 -17.82 -23.20 -7.32
C ASN A 31 -17.62 -24.08 -6.08
N ASP A 32 -16.48 -24.77 -5.98
CA ASP A 32 -16.20 -25.63 -4.83
C ASP A 32 -15.91 -24.84 -3.55
N SER A 33 -15.22 -23.69 -3.65
CA SER A 33 -15.02 -22.82 -2.48
C SER A 33 -16.33 -22.22 -1.97
N VAL A 34 -17.23 -21.81 -2.85
CA VAL A 34 -18.54 -21.27 -2.46
C VAL A 34 -19.40 -22.38 -1.84
N ALA A 35 -19.33 -23.59 -2.38
CA ALA A 35 -20.02 -24.74 -1.83
C ALA A 35 -19.55 -25.08 -0.41
N LEU A 36 -18.23 -25.13 -0.21
CA LEU A 36 -17.63 -25.38 1.09
C LEU A 36 -17.95 -24.28 2.11
N GLU A 37 -17.95 -23.01 1.69
CA GLU A 37 -18.24 -21.87 2.56
C GLU A 37 -19.71 -21.85 2.99
N ALA A 38 -20.63 -22.25 2.10
CA ALA A 38 -22.03 -22.51 2.42
C ALA A 38 -22.25 -23.78 3.26
N GLY A 39 -21.18 -24.53 3.59
CA GLY A 39 -21.26 -25.72 4.41
C GLY A 39 -21.67 -26.99 3.69
N ARG A 40 -21.52 -27.02 2.37
CA ARG A 40 -21.86 -28.15 1.52
C ARG A 40 -20.58 -28.82 1.01
N ASN A 41 -20.71 -30.05 0.54
CA ASN A 41 -19.58 -30.79 -0.01
C ASN A 41 -19.10 -30.19 -1.34
N LYS A 42 -17.82 -30.40 -1.65
CA LYS A 42 -17.24 -30.08 -2.97
C LYS A 42 -18.09 -30.74 -4.08
N GLY A 43 -18.32 -30.04 -5.18
CA GLY A 43 -19.15 -30.51 -6.29
C GLY A 43 -20.68 -30.41 -6.07
N ALA A 44 -21.15 -29.76 -4.99
CA ALA A 44 -22.59 -29.52 -4.78
C ALA A 44 -23.19 -28.58 -5.85
N ILE A 45 -22.40 -27.63 -6.35
CA ILE A 45 -22.78 -26.69 -7.41
C ILE A 45 -22.39 -27.30 -8.77
N LYS A 46 -23.36 -27.89 -9.48
CA LYS A 46 -23.15 -28.53 -10.80
C LYS A 46 -23.70 -27.67 -11.93
N LYS A 47 -22.90 -27.47 -12.99
CA LYS A 47 -23.28 -26.70 -14.19
C LYS A 47 -24.52 -27.24 -14.93
N SER A 48 -24.77 -28.55 -14.83
CA SER A 48 -25.93 -29.18 -15.46
C SER A 48 -27.27 -28.80 -14.82
N ARG A 49 -27.26 -28.23 -13.60
CA ARG A 49 -28.48 -27.81 -12.91
C ARG A 49 -28.76 -26.34 -13.22
N ILE A 50 -29.84 -26.10 -13.94
CA ILE A 50 -30.27 -24.75 -14.37
C ILE A 50 -30.45 -23.80 -13.18
N ILE A 51 -30.85 -24.31 -12.01
CA ILE A 51 -31.03 -23.52 -10.78
C ILE A 51 -29.74 -22.77 -10.35
N PHE A 52 -28.56 -23.28 -10.75
CA PHE A 52 -27.28 -22.65 -10.42
C PHE A 52 -26.73 -21.76 -11.53
N SER A 53 -27.42 -21.58 -12.67
CA SER A 53 -26.91 -20.78 -13.79
C SER A 53 -26.47 -19.39 -13.34
N ASP A 54 -27.36 -18.70 -12.62
CA ASP A 54 -27.17 -17.30 -12.23
C ASP A 54 -26.07 -17.18 -11.18
N LEU A 55 -26.03 -18.14 -10.24
CA LEU A 55 -24.97 -18.24 -9.25
C LEU A 55 -23.61 -18.49 -9.89
N ILE A 56 -23.51 -19.40 -10.87
CA ILE A 56 -22.25 -19.71 -11.55
C ILE A 56 -21.73 -18.47 -12.28
N VAL A 57 -22.60 -17.71 -12.95
CA VAL A 57 -22.22 -16.45 -13.59
C VAL A 57 -21.70 -15.45 -12.55
N ALA A 58 -22.39 -15.29 -11.42
CA ALA A 58 -21.94 -14.41 -10.35
C ALA A 58 -20.58 -14.84 -9.77
N ILE A 59 -20.34 -16.14 -9.61
CA ILE A 59 -19.06 -16.70 -9.15
C ILE A 59 -17.95 -16.41 -10.17
N GLU A 60 -18.20 -16.58 -11.47
CA GLU A 60 -17.22 -16.31 -12.52
C GLU A 60 -16.84 -14.82 -12.58
N ILE A 61 -17.81 -13.92 -12.38
CA ILE A 61 -17.56 -12.46 -12.27
C ILE A 61 -16.69 -12.17 -11.05
N ALA A 62 -17.08 -12.65 -9.87
CA ALA A 62 -16.34 -12.44 -8.63
C ALA A 62 -14.92 -13.03 -8.67
N ALA A 63 -14.74 -14.18 -9.33
CA ALA A 63 -13.44 -14.80 -9.52
C ALA A 63 -12.50 -13.98 -10.42
N LYS A 64 -13.05 -13.30 -11.44
CA LYS A 64 -12.28 -12.35 -12.26
C LYS A 64 -11.89 -11.12 -11.45
N GLU A 65 -12.85 -10.51 -10.75
CA GLU A 65 -12.60 -9.34 -9.89
C GLU A 65 -11.53 -9.62 -8.82
N GLN A 66 -11.57 -10.79 -8.18
CA GLN A 66 -10.56 -11.19 -7.18
C GLN A 66 -9.14 -11.24 -7.78
N LYS A 67 -9.03 -11.70 -9.03
CA LYS A 67 -7.74 -11.79 -9.73
C LYS A 67 -7.17 -10.39 -10.02
N ASP A 68 -8.02 -9.47 -10.45
CA ASP A 68 -7.63 -8.09 -10.76
C ASP A 68 -7.23 -7.34 -9.47
N LEU A 69 -8.04 -7.46 -8.41
CA LEU A 69 -7.73 -6.88 -7.09
C LEU A 69 -6.42 -7.40 -6.49
N SER A 70 -6.08 -8.68 -6.68
CA SER A 70 -4.83 -9.24 -6.15
C SER A 70 -3.58 -8.66 -6.80
N VAL A 71 -3.66 -8.21 -8.06
CA VAL A 71 -2.55 -7.54 -8.75
C VAL A 71 -2.41 -6.11 -8.22
N ASP A 72 -3.53 -5.42 -8.03
CA ASP A 72 -3.56 -4.07 -7.50
C ASP A 72 -3.09 -3.98 -6.05
N GLN A 73 -3.47 -4.93 -5.18
CA GLN A 73 -3.04 -4.93 -3.78
C GLN A 73 -1.52 -4.98 -3.63
N ARG A 74 -0.82 -5.81 -4.42
CA ARG A 74 0.65 -5.86 -4.38
C ARG A 74 1.29 -4.55 -4.84
N LYS A 75 0.70 -3.91 -5.84
CA LYS A 75 1.14 -2.60 -6.32
C LYS A 75 0.89 -1.51 -5.28
N ILE A 76 -0.25 -1.55 -4.60
CA ILE A 76 -0.60 -0.65 -3.50
C ILE A 76 0.39 -0.79 -2.35
N PHE A 77 0.72 -2.02 -1.91
CA PHE A 77 1.71 -2.22 -0.85
C PHE A 77 3.09 -1.65 -1.22
N LYS A 78 3.55 -1.88 -2.47
CA LYS A 78 4.82 -1.30 -2.95
C LYS A 78 4.79 0.23 -2.96
N LEU A 79 3.71 0.82 -3.48
CA LEU A 79 3.53 2.27 -3.52
C LEU A 79 3.48 2.88 -2.10
N GLN A 80 2.83 2.20 -1.15
CA GLN A 80 2.80 2.63 0.25
C GLN A 80 4.20 2.63 0.88
N GLU A 81 4.99 1.60 0.58
CA GLU A 81 6.37 1.51 1.04
C GLU A 81 7.27 2.60 0.41
N GLU A 82 7.13 2.85 -0.89
CA GLU A 82 7.82 3.95 -1.58
C GLU A 82 7.46 5.32 -0.99
N VAL A 83 6.18 5.61 -0.78
CA VAL A 83 5.74 6.88 -0.18
C VAL A 83 6.33 7.05 1.22
N LYS A 84 6.38 5.98 2.02
CA LYS A 84 6.99 6.01 3.36
C LYS A 84 8.50 6.31 3.29
N ASN A 85 9.21 5.68 2.35
CA ASN A 85 10.63 5.90 2.16
C ASN A 85 10.93 7.33 1.70
N ILE A 86 10.20 7.82 0.69
CA ILE A 86 10.32 9.20 0.20
C ILE A 86 10.08 10.20 1.31
N ARG A 87 9.06 9.99 2.14
CA ARG A 87 8.78 10.87 3.29
C ARG A 87 9.93 10.87 4.29
N LYS A 88 10.48 9.71 4.63
CA LYS A 88 11.63 9.59 5.52
C LYS A 88 12.86 10.31 4.96
N ASP A 89 13.13 10.14 3.67
CA ASP A 89 14.28 10.77 3.01
C ASP A 89 14.13 12.30 2.95
N LEU A 90 12.90 12.78 2.73
CA LEU A 90 12.57 14.20 2.78
C LEU A 90 12.78 14.79 4.18
N GLU A 91 12.28 14.11 5.22
CA GLU A 91 12.47 14.53 6.61
C GLU A 91 13.96 14.57 6.97
N ASN A 92 14.74 13.58 6.55
CA ASN A 92 16.19 13.56 6.73
C ASN A 92 16.91 14.70 5.99
N ALA A 93 16.52 14.97 4.74
CA ALA A 93 17.10 16.06 3.95
C ALA A 93 16.81 17.41 4.60
N LEU A 94 15.57 17.64 5.04
CA LEU A 94 15.16 18.87 5.71
C LEU A 94 15.93 19.09 7.03
N GLY A 95 16.17 18.04 7.80
CA GLY A 95 17.01 18.10 9.00
C GLY A 95 18.46 18.51 8.72
N ARG A 96 19.05 18.01 7.62
CA ARG A 96 20.40 18.43 7.19
C ARG A 96 20.43 19.89 6.76
N GLU A 97 19.46 20.34 5.97
CA GLU A 97 19.36 21.74 5.53
C GLU A 97 19.23 22.70 6.72
N LEU A 98 18.39 22.38 7.71
CA LEU A 98 18.25 23.18 8.93
C LEU A 98 19.56 23.26 9.71
N SER A 99 20.28 22.15 9.83
CA SER A 99 21.58 22.09 10.52
C SER A 99 22.63 22.96 9.81
N LEU A 100 22.69 22.89 8.47
CA LEU A 100 23.59 23.71 7.65
C LEU A 100 23.24 25.20 7.73
N LEU A 101 21.96 25.55 7.70
CA LEU A 101 21.51 26.94 7.87
C LEU A 101 21.91 27.48 9.24
N TYR A 102 21.76 26.68 10.29
CA TYR A 102 22.19 27.06 11.64
C TYR A 102 23.69 27.27 11.72
N GLU A 103 24.49 26.34 11.19
CA GLU A 103 25.94 26.47 11.14
C GLU A 103 26.38 27.71 10.35
N ASN A 104 25.77 27.96 9.18
CA ASN A 104 26.05 29.13 8.36
C ASN A 104 25.73 30.44 9.11
N TYR A 105 24.62 30.46 9.87
CA TYR A 105 24.28 31.58 10.73
C TYR A 105 25.31 31.80 11.83
N GLN A 106 25.74 30.74 12.52
CA GLN A 106 26.77 30.86 13.57
C GLN A 106 28.11 31.35 13.01
N LEU A 107 28.53 30.82 11.86
CA LEU A 107 29.76 31.25 11.18
C LEU A 107 29.69 32.73 10.77
N LYS A 108 28.57 33.18 10.19
CA LYS A 108 28.36 34.60 9.86
C LYS A 108 28.39 35.49 11.09
N LYS A 109 27.78 35.06 12.20
CA LYS A 109 27.83 35.79 13.47
C LYS A 109 29.26 35.91 14.00
N GLN A 110 30.02 34.81 13.97
CA GLN A 110 31.43 34.80 14.37
C GLN A 110 32.28 35.71 13.48
N LEU A 111 32.09 35.65 12.15
CA LEU A 111 32.78 36.56 11.23
C LEU A 111 32.46 38.02 11.52
N ASN A 112 31.19 38.37 11.72
CA ASN A 112 30.81 39.73 12.07
C ASN A 112 31.48 40.21 13.37
N THR A 113 31.54 39.38 14.40
CA THR A 113 32.26 39.73 15.63
C THR A 113 33.76 39.93 15.39
N PHE A 114 34.37 39.14 14.50
CA PHE A 114 35.77 39.27 14.13
C PHE A 114 36.05 40.45 13.19
N THR A 115 35.06 40.93 12.44
CA THR A 115 35.21 42.15 11.61
C THR A 115 34.89 43.43 12.37
N GLU A 116 34.04 43.38 13.41
CA GLU A 116 33.76 44.51 14.30
C GLU A 116 34.88 44.76 15.31
N LEU A 117 35.57 43.70 15.73
CA LEU A 117 36.89 43.82 16.31
C LEU A 117 37.82 44.18 15.14
N ASP A 118 38.60 45.27 15.22
CA ASP A 118 39.56 45.65 14.17
C ASP A 118 40.69 44.61 14.06
N ILE A 119 40.42 43.47 13.41
CA ILE A 119 41.39 42.38 13.27
C ILE A 119 42.09 42.51 11.92
N ILE A 120 43.40 42.68 11.97
CA ILE A 120 44.27 42.72 10.80
C ILE A 120 44.56 41.28 10.36
N PRO A 121 44.20 40.85 9.14
CA PRO A 121 44.48 39.50 8.67
C PRO A 121 46.00 39.27 8.52
N ILE A 122 46.51 38.17 9.09
CA ILE A 122 47.94 37.82 9.09
C ILE A 122 48.41 37.32 7.70
N ARG A 123 47.48 36.81 6.88
CA ARG A 123 47.68 36.60 5.44
C ARG A 123 46.69 37.48 4.69
N GLY A 124 47.22 38.45 3.94
CA GLY A 124 46.45 39.29 3.04
C GLY A 124 45.68 38.47 2.02
N ALA A 125 44.63 39.07 1.48
CA ALA A 125 43.76 38.51 0.46
C ALA A 125 44.52 38.19 -0.84
N ASP A 126 45.26 37.09 -0.86
CA ASP A 126 45.92 36.56 -2.05
C ASP A 126 45.14 35.35 -2.57
N SER A 127 43.88 35.56 -2.98
CA SER A 127 43.18 34.58 -3.82
C SER A 127 42.05 35.18 -4.66
N GLU A 128 42.10 36.47 -4.99
CA GLU A 128 41.40 37.00 -6.16
C GLU A 128 42.41 37.15 -7.31
N LYS A 129 42.62 36.04 -8.03
CA LYS A 129 43.02 35.97 -9.45
C LYS A 129 43.31 34.51 -9.80
N LEU A 130 42.33 33.87 -10.42
CA LEU A 130 42.45 32.97 -11.58
C LEU A 130 41.06 32.49 -12.00
#